data_AF-A0A314Y3D7-F1
#
_entry.id   AF-A0A314Y3D7-F1
#
_cell.length_a   1.000
_cell.length_b   1.000
_cell.length_c   1.000
_cell.angle_alpha   90.00
_cell.angle_beta   90.00
_cell.angle_gamma   90.00
#
_symmetry.space_group_name_H-M   'P 1'
#
loop_
_entity.id
_entity.type
_entity.pdbx_description
1 polymer ?
#
loop_
_entity_poly.entity_id
_entity_poly.type
_entity_poly.pdbx_seq_one_letter_code
_entity_poly.pdbx_strand_id
1 'polypeptide(L)'
;MDLEAREKKEIEREDVEDETVIEPEELAGTILPWTEQITVRGVVASIVIGMVYSVIAMKLNLTTGIVPNLNVSAALLAFVFIRTWTNLLQKAGFESRPFTRQENTMIQTCSVACYSIAVGGGFASYLLGLNKKTYELSGVNTEGNSASAVKEPGLVWMTGFLFLVCFVGLFVLIPLRKIMIVDLKLTYPSGLATAVLINGFHTQGDKMAKKQVHGFMKYFSVSFLWGFFKWFYSAKEECGFAQFPTFGLQAWKNTFYFDFSMTFVGAGMICSHLVNLSLLLGSVLSFGVMWPLIGQLKGHWFSESLDEYDMKSLYGYKVFLSVALILGDGLYNFIKILISTIVNIHDRMKNKNLNLAVDGQVKPIEEKQNEIFLSENIPMWVGVAGYVVFSIISIIAIPMMFPELKWYYVIVAYMLAPSLAFCNAYGAGLTDINMAYNYGKVALFVLAALTGKEHGCGRGLQGVASSNQLFLWLVF
;
A
#
# COMPACT_ATOMS: atom_id res chain seq x y z
N MET A 1 -14.67 11.63 31.36
CA MET A 1 -14.97 12.66 30.35
C MET A 1 -14.18 13.95 30.60
N ASP A 2 -14.23 14.53 31.81
CA ASP A 2 -13.43 15.74 32.12
C ASP A 2 -11.91 15.51 32.26
N LEU A 3 -11.47 14.30 32.65
CA LEU A 3 -10.05 13.94 32.73
C LEU A 3 -9.41 13.76 31.35
N GLU A 4 -10.09 13.10 30.41
CA GLU A 4 -9.60 12.95 29.03
C GLU A 4 -9.64 14.26 28.25
N ALA A 5 -10.61 15.13 28.53
CA ALA A 5 -10.66 16.48 27.95
C ALA A 5 -9.58 17.40 28.53
N ARG A 6 -9.20 17.22 29.80
CA ARG A 6 -8.03 17.89 30.40
C ARG A 6 -6.72 17.35 29.84
N GLU A 7 -6.56 16.03 29.72
CA GLU A 7 -5.37 15.43 29.11
C GLU A 7 -5.19 15.85 27.64
N LYS A 8 -6.28 15.91 26.85
CA LYS A 8 -6.22 16.44 25.47
C LYS A 8 -5.82 17.92 25.42
N LYS A 9 -6.31 18.74 26.34
CA LYS A 9 -5.96 20.16 26.43
C LYS A 9 -4.54 20.40 26.95
N GLU A 10 -4.00 19.49 27.75
CA GLU A 10 -2.59 19.50 28.16
C GLU A 10 -1.69 19.09 26.98
N ILE A 11 -2.08 18.08 26.19
CA ILE A 11 -1.37 17.70 24.96
C ILE A 11 -1.40 18.86 23.93
N GLU A 12 -2.56 19.48 23.69
CA GLU A 12 -2.67 20.66 22.81
C GLU A 12 -1.93 21.90 23.35
N ARG A 13 -1.71 22.01 24.68
CA ARG A 13 -0.91 23.09 25.26
C ARG A 13 0.59 22.81 25.16
N GLU A 14 1.02 21.57 25.39
CA GLU A 14 2.41 21.15 25.19
C GLU A 14 2.80 21.25 23.71
N ASP A 15 1.91 20.87 22.78
CA ASP A 15 2.13 21.00 21.33
C ASP A 15 2.30 22.47 20.87
N VAL A 16 1.70 23.43 21.58
CA VAL A 16 1.79 24.88 21.26
C VAL A 16 2.94 25.58 22.00
N GLU A 17 3.35 25.09 23.16
CA GLU A 17 4.51 25.62 23.89
C GLU A 17 5.85 25.08 23.30
N ASP A 18 5.90 23.86 22.76
CA ASP A 18 7.08 23.30 22.06
C ASP A 18 7.25 23.79 20.60
N GLU A 19 6.30 24.55 20.05
CA GLU A 19 6.51 25.31 18.80
C GLU A 19 7.45 26.52 19.00
N THR A 20 7.84 26.82 20.24
CA THR A 20 8.88 27.83 20.53
C THR A 20 10.29 27.25 20.35
N VAL A 21 10.79 27.38 19.12
CA VAL A 21 12.22 27.41 18.77
C VAL A 21 13.00 26.13 19.14
N ILE A 22 12.96 25.15 18.23
CA ILE A 22 14.03 24.15 18.13
C ILE A 22 15.34 24.90 17.87
N GLU A 23 16.22 24.98 18.86
CA GLU A 23 17.55 25.56 18.71
C GLU A 23 18.37 24.77 17.66
N PRO A 24 19.05 25.46 16.73
CA PRO A 24 19.73 24.85 15.58
C PRO A 24 20.93 23.97 15.92
N GLU A 25 21.41 23.94 17.17
CA GLU A 25 22.60 23.18 17.57
C GLU A 25 22.32 21.69 17.82
N GLU A 26 21.11 21.27 18.24
CA GLU A 26 20.79 19.85 18.46
C GLU A 26 20.43 19.09 17.17
N LEU A 27 19.95 19.78 16.13
CA LEU A 27 19.76 19.19 14.79
C LEU A 27 21.10 18.95 14.06
N ALA A 28 22.16 19.63 14.53
CA ALA A 28 23.52 19.60 13.98
C ALA A 28 24.45 18.62 14.73
N GLY A 29 23.91 17.69 15.51
CA GLY A 29 24.64 16.48 15.88
C GLY A 29 25.02 15.73 14.60
N THR A 30 26.32 15.67 14.32
CA THR A 30 26.96 15.16 13.11
C THR A 30 26.13 14.06 12.44
N ILE A 31 25.47 14.36 11.32
CA ILE A 31 24.73 13.36 10.56
C ILE A 31 25.73 12.29 10.15
N LEU A 32 25.61 11.10 10.74
CA LEU A 32 26.48 9.97 10.44
C LEU A 32 26.34 9.64 8.94
N PRO A 33 27.42 9.27 8.24
CA PRO A 33 27.35 8.88 6.84
C PRO A 33 26.37 7.72 6.63
N TRP A 34 25.72 7.64 5.46
CA TRP A 34 24.69 6.63 5.15
C TRP A 34 25.13 5.18 5.44
N THR A 35 26.42 4.86 5.30
CA THR A 35 26.98 3.54 5.62
C THR A 35 26.95 3.21 7.12
N GLU A 36 27.02 4.21 7.98
CA GLU A 36 26.96 4.07 9.43
C GLU A 36 25.51 4.12 9.96
N GLN A 37 24.58 4.64 9.17
CA GLN A 37 23.14 4.58 9.43
C GLN A 37 22.59 3.16 9.19
N ILE A 38 23.20 2.39 8.29
CA ILE A 38 22.83 0.99 8.04
C ILE A 38 23.52 0.08 9.05
N THR A 39 22.80 -0.30 10.10
CA THR A 39 23.29 -1.23 11.11
C THR A 39 22.88 -2.67 10.79
N VAL A 40 23.74 -3.64 11.12
CA VAL A 40 23.40 -5.07 10.97
C VAL A 40 22.16 -5.43 11.79
N ARG A 41 22.05 -4.91 13.02
CA ARG A 41 20.88 -5.12 13.87
C ARG A 41 19.59 -4.55 13.25
N GLY A 42 19.69 -3.38 12.60
CA GLY A 42 18.56 -2.74 11.93
C GLY A 42 18.11 -3.55 10.72
N VAL A 43 19.06 -4.07 9.93
CA VAL A 43 18.73 -4.99 8.82
C VAL A 43 18.03 -6.25 9.35
N VAL A 44 18.56 -6.90 10.38
CA VAL A 44 17.93 -8.09 10.98
C VAL A 44 16.53 -7.75 11.51
N ALA A 45 16.37 -6.65 12.24
CA ALA A 45 15.08 -6.21 12.75
C ALA A 45 14.07 -5.94 11.61
N SER A 46 14.52 -5.29 10.53
CA SER A 46 13.69 -5.01 9.37
C SER A 46 13.22 -6.28 8.64
N ILE A 47 14.05 -7.33 8.59
CA ILE A 47 13.66 -8.62 8.03
C ILE A 47 12.58 -9.28 8.89
N VAL A 48 12.76 -9.30 10.21
CA VAL A 48 11.79 -9.91 11.14
C VAL A 48 10.46 -9.16 11.09
N ILE A 49 10.50 -7.83 11.22
CA ILE A 49 9.30 -6.98 11.19
C ILE A 49 8.63 -7.05 9.81
N GLY A 50 9.42 -6.98 8.74
CA GLY A 50 8.97 -7.12 7.36
C GLY A 50 8.26 -8.46 7.11
N MET A 51 8.82 -9.58 7.55
CA MET A 51 8.20 -10.90 7.42
C MET A 51 6.82 -10.96 8.11
N VAL A 52 6.72 -10.45 9.33
CA VAL A 52 5.44 -10.40 10.08
C VAL A 52 4.41 -9.56 9.31
N TYR A 53 4.78 -8.37 8.86
CA TYR A 53 3.88 -7.52 8.10
C TYR A 53 3.53 -8.07 6.73
N SER A 54 4.43 -8.75 6.03
CA SER A 54 4.13 -9.40 4.76
C SER A 54 3.06 -10.47 4.92
N VAL A 55 3.07 -11.26 6.01
CA VAL A 55 2.00 -12.24 6.31
C VAL A 55 0.67 -11.54 6.58
N ILE A 56 0.68 -10.47 7.37
CA ILE A 56 -0.53 -9.69 7.68
C ILE A 56 -1.09 -9.06 6.40
N ALA A 57 -0.23 -8.42 5.61
CA ALA A 57 -0.59 -7.79 4.34
C ALA A 57 -1.12 -8.81 3.33
N MET A 58 -0.52 -9.99 3.24
CA MET A 58 -1.00 -11.08 2.39
C MET A 58 -2.40 -11.54 2.81
N LYS A 59 -2.62 -11.74 4.11
CA LYS A 59 -3.92 -12.11 4.65
C LYS A 59 -4.96 -11.04 4.31
N LEU A 60 -4.68 -9.78 4.60
CA LEU A 60 -5.59 -8.67 4.29
C LEU A 60 -5.87 -8.62 2.79
N ASN A 61 -4.86 -8.72 1.94
CA ASN A 61 -5.03 -8.71 0.49
C ASN A 61 -5.92 -9.86 -0.01
N LEU A 62 -5.77 -11.07 0.53
CA LEU A 62 -6.62 -12.22 0.18
C LEU A 62 -8.05 -12.13 0.72
N THR A 63 -8.25 -11.49 1.88
CA THR A 63 -9.57 -11.46 2.53
C THR A 63 -10.40 -10.25 2.12
N THR A 64 -9.78 -9.08 1.97
CA THR A 64 -10.46 -7.78 1.75
C THR A 64 -10.07 -7.13 0.44
N GLY A 65 -8.93 -7.49 -0.14
CA GLY A 65 -8.35 -6.82 -1.31
C GLY A 65 -7.87 -5.38 -1.06
N ILE A 66 -7.92 -4.89 0.19
CA ILE A 66 -7.51 -3.55 0.58
C ILE A 66 -6.60 -3.66 1.81
N VAL A 67 -5.38 -3.11 1.70
CA VAL A 67 -4.40 -3.08 2.78
C VAL A 67 -4.20 -1.62 3.21
N PRO A 68 -4.49 -1.25 4.47
CA PRO A 68 -4.24 0.09 4.96
C PRO A 68 -2.73 0.37 5.05
N ASN A 69 -2.35 1.64 5.13
CA ASN A 69 -0.95 2.01 5.32
C ASN A 69 -0.48 1.64 6.74
N LEU A 70 0.58 0.83 6.85
CA LEU A 70 1.12 0.33 8.12
C LEU A 70 2.43 1.03 8.54
N ASN A 71 2.80 2.14 7.89
CA ASN A 71 4.03 2.89 8.15
C ASN A 71 4.24 3.25 9.63
N VAL A 72 3.22 3.84 10.26
CA VAL A 72 3.26 4.29 11.66
C VAL A 72 3.44 3.10 12.61
N SER A 73 2.74 2.01 12.34
CA SER A 73 2.83 0.78 13.13
C SER A 73 4.19 0.09 12.96
N ALA A 74 4.79 0.16 11.77
CA ALA A 74 6.13 -0.34 11.52
C ALA A 74 7.19 0.46 12.29
N ALA A 75 7.09 1.80 12.34
CA ALA A 75 7.99 2.66 13.11
C ALA A 75 7.92 2.40 14.62
N LEU A 76 6.71 2.23 15.18
CA LEU A 76 6.53 1.92 16.60
C LEU A 76 7.13 0.53 16.94
N LEU A 77 6.85 -0.49 16.12
CA LEU A 77 7.38 -1.83 16.36
C LEU A 77 8.91 -1.89 16.21
N ALA A 78 9.47 -1.16 15.26
CA ALA A 78 10.92 -1.02 15.11
C ALA A 78 11.56 -0.43 16.38
N PHE A 79 10.96 0.64 16.92
CA PHE A 79 11.39 1.24 18.19
C PHE A 79 11.33 0.22 19.35
N VAL A 80 10.21 -0.47 19.53
CA VAL A 80 10.03 -1.46 20.61
C VAL A 80 11.00 -2.63 20.48
N PHE A 81 11.16 -3.17 19.27
CA PHE A 81 12.01 -4.32 19.01
C PHE A 81 13.48 -3.99 19.26
N ILE A 82 13.99 -2.91 18.69
CA ILE A 82 15.40 -2.51 18.90
C ILE A 82 15.63 -2.15 20.36
N ARG A 83 14.73 -1.42 21.01
CA ARG A 83 14.91 -1.06 22.42
C ARG A 83 14.91 -2.28 23.35
N THR A 84 14.08 -3.28 23.05
CA THR A 84 14.08 -4.55 23.79
C THR A 84 15.39 -5.31 23.54
N TRP A 85 15.82 -5.36 22.28
CA TRP A 85 17.07 -6.00 21.86
C TRP A 85 18.30 -5.36 22.52
N THR A 86 18.40 -4.03 22.55
CA THR A 86 19.51 -3.31 23.18
C THR A 86 19.52 -3.50 24.70
N ASN A 87 18.36 -3.48 25.36
CA ASN A 87 18.26 -3.75 26.80
C ASN A 87 18.69 -5.19 27.14
N LEU A 88 18.35 -6.17 26.30
CA LEU A 88 18.78 -7.56 26.47
C LEU A 88 20.29 -7.71 26.28
N LEU A 89 20.86 -7.05 25.27
CA LEU A 89 22.31 -7.04 25.03
C LEU A 89 23.09 -6.34 26.15
N GLN A 90 22.57 -5.22 26.68
CA GLN A 90 23.14 -4.55 27.85
C GLN A 90 23.12 -5.45 29.08
N LYS A 91 22.02 -6.17 29.32
CA LYS A 91 21.95 -7.19 30.39
C LYS A 91 22.92 -8.36 30.17
N ALA A 92 23.25 -8.67 28.93
CA ALA A 92 24.23 -9.68 28.56
C ALA A 92 25.70 -9.17 28.54
N GLY A 93 25.93 -7.89 28.89
CA GLY A 93 27.28 -7.31 29.01
C GLY A 93 27.88 -6.77 27.70
N PHE A 94 27.11 -6.67 26.62
CA PHE A 94 27.57 -6.10 25.35
C PHE A 94 27.24 -4.60 25.26
N GLU A 95 28.24 -3.76 24.99
CA GLU A 95 28.03 -2.35 24.63
C GLU A 95 27.36 -2.26 23.25
N SER A 96 26.08 -1.93 23.25
CA SER A 96 25.31 -1.71 22.04
C SER A 96 25.32 -0.22 21.68
N ARG A 97 25.59 0.11 20.41
CA ARG A 97 25.51 1.49 19.88
C ARG A 97 24.16 2.15 20.23
N PRO A 98 24.10 3.47 20.46
CA PRO A 98 22.84 4.16 20.72
C PRO A 98 21.88 4.01 19.53
N PHE A 99 20.58 3.89 19.81
CA PHE A 99 19.56 3.77 18.77
C PHE A 99 19.18 5.16 18.25
N THR A 100 19.37 5.40 16.96
CA THR A 100 19.17 6.72 16.34
C THR A 100 17.85 6.82 15.60
N ARG A 101 17.40 8.06 15.32
CA ARG A 101 16.18 8.33 14.55
C ARG A 101 16.31 7.78 13.12
N GLN A 102 17.49 7.94 12.51
CA GLN A 102 17.82 7.48 11.17
C GLN A 102 17.74 5.95 11.07
N GLU A 103 18.25 5.24 12.08
CA GLU A 103 18.16 3.77 12.13
C GLU A 103 16.69 3.31 12.20
N ASN A 104 15.85 3.99 12.98
CA ASN A 104 14.41 3.67 13.05
C ASN A 104 13.71 3.89 11.70
N THR A 105 13.99 5.01 11.03
CA THR A 105 13.47 5.31 9.69
C THR A 105 13.94 4.28 8.66
N MET A 106 15.20 3.83 8.73
CA MET A 106 15.71 2.77 7.86
C MET A 106 14.96 1.45 8.05
N ILE A 107 14.75 1.02 9.30
CA ILE A 107 14.02 -0.21 9.62
C ILE A 107 12.58 -0.13 9.13
N GLN A 108 11.91 1.01 9.39
CA GLN A 108 10.56 1.26 8.92
C GLN A 108 10.48 1.20 7.39
N THR A 109 11.37 1.90 6.67
CA THR A 109 11.40 1.91 5.21
C THR A 109 11.61 0.52 4.62
N CYS A 110 12.57 -0.26 5.16
CA CYS A 110 12.84 -1.63 4.71
C CYS A 110 11.65 -2.57 4.98
N SER A 111 11.01 -2.45 6.14
CA SER A 111 9.82 -3.23 6.49
C SER A 111 8.64 -2.90 5.58
N VAL A 112 8.47 -1.62 5.24
CA VAL A 112 7.43 -1.13 4.32
C VAL A 112 7.65 -1.65 2.91
N ALA A 113 8.90 -1.65 2.43
CA ALA A 113 9.22 -2.24 1.14
C ALA A 113 8.87 -3.75 1.09
N CYS A 114 9.17 -4.50 2.15
CA CYS A 114 8.87 -5.93 2.24
C CYS A 114 7.36 -6.23 2.14
N TYR A 115 6.51 -5.54 2.91
CA TYR A 115 5.07 -5.80 2.83
C TYR A 115 4.45 -5.19 1.56
N SER A 116 4.98 -4.08 1.05
CA SER A 116 4.51 -3.48 -0.21
C SER A 116 4.73 -4.43 -1.39
N ILE A 117 5.85 -5.18 -1.40
CA ILE A 117 6.06 -6.28 -2.35
C ILE A 117 5.02 -7.38 -2.16
N ALA A 118 4.62 -7.72 -0.93
CA ALA A 118 3.55 -8.71 -0.71
C ALA A 118 2.19 -8.25 -1.26
N VAL A 119 1.91 -6.94 -1.21
CA VAL A 119 0.64 -6.36 -1.72
C VAL A 119 0.68 -6.16 -3.24
N GLY A 120 1.70 -5.48 -3.75
CA GLY A 120 1.85 -5.09 -5.17
C GLY A 120 2.50 -6.17 -6.04
N GLY A 121 3.25 -7.10 -5.45
CA GLY A 121 3.91 -8.21 -6.14
C GLY A 121 2.97 -9.34 -6.58
N GLY A 122 1.65 -9.19 -6.36
CA GLY A 122 0.64 -10.06 -6.97
C GLY A 122 0.47 -11.43 -6.36
N PHE A 123 1.08 -11.67 -5.22
CA PHE A 123 0.96 -12.94 -4.49
C PHE A 123 -0.49 -13.29 -4.12
N ALA A 124 -1.35 -12.28 -3.94
CA ALA A 124 -2.77 -12.46 -3.62
C ALA A 124 -3.71 -12.38 -4.84
N SER A 125 -3.18 -12.13 -6.04
CA SER A 125 -4.00 -11.90 -7.23
C SER A 125 -3.51 -12.74 -8.41
N TYR A 126 -2.67 -12.17 -9.27
CA TYR A 126 -2.29 -12.77 -10.54
C TYR A 126 -1.31 -13.92 -10.40
N LEU A 127 -0.33 -13.87 -9.47
CA LEU A 127 0.61 -14.99 -9.29
C LEU A 127 -0.12 -16.24 -8.78
N LEU A 128 -1.12 -16.04 -7.91
CA LEU A 128 -2.01 -17.10 -7.47
C LEU A 128 -2.92 -17.61 -8.62
N GLY A 129 -3.34 -16.70 -9.49
CA GLY A 129 -4.16 -17.00 -10.68
C GLY A 129 -3.48 -17.87 -11.72
N LEU A 130 -2.14 -17.86 -11.81
CA LEU A 130 -1.37 -18.69 -12.76
C LEU A 130 -1.35 -20.18 -12.39
N ASN A 131 -1.74 -20.53 -11.15
CA ASN A 131 -1.68 -21.88 -10.65
C ASN A 131 -2.74 -22.80 -11.30
N LYS A 132 -2.37 -24.06 -11.55
CA LYS A 132 -3.24 -25.09 -12.13
C LYS A 132 -4.53 -25.30 -11.33
N LYS A 133 -4.45 -25.24 -10.00
CA LYS A 133 -5.63 -25.37 -9.13
C LYS A 133 -6.65 -24.25 -9.38
N THR A 134 -6.18 -23.02 -9.61
CA THR A 134 -7.05 -21.87 -9.89
C THR A 134 -7.67 -21.98 -11.29
N TYR A 135 -6.92 -22.49 -12.26
CA TYR A 135 -7.41 -22.79 -13.61
C TYR A 135 -8.57 -23.81 -13.59
N GLU A 136 -8.43 -24.90 -12.85
CA GLU A 136 -9.46 -25.94 -12.72
C GLU A 136 -10.72 -25.40 -12.02
N LEU A 137 -10.54 -24.60 -10.96
CA LEU A 137 -11.63 -23.96 -10.22
C LEU A 137 -12.39 -22.91 -11.04
N SER A 138 -11.72 -22.27 -12.00
CA SER A 138 -12.31 -21.22 -12.86
C SER A 138 -13.13 -21.79 -14.03
N GLY A 139 -13.22 -23.13 -14.13
CA GLY A 139 -13.96 -23.84 -15.16
C GLY A 139 -13.16 -24.01 -16.45
N VAL A 140 -12.86 -25.27 -16.79
CA VAL A 140 -12.05 -25.66 -17.97
C VAL A 140 -12.71 -25.25 -19.30
N ASN A 141 -14.05 -25.11 -19.30
CA ASN A 141 -14.86 -24.78 -20.48
C ASN A 141 -15.27 -23.29 -20.57
N THR A 142 -14.73 -22.43 -19.71
CA THR A 142 -15.05 -20.99 -19.71
C THR A 142 -14.30 -20.29 -20.85
N GLU A 143 -15.02 -19.57 -21.72
CA GLU A 143 -14.40 -18.81 -22.81
C GLU A 143 -13.35 -17.84 -22.26
N GLY A 144 -12.10 -17.99 -22.72
CA GLY A 144 -10.94 -17.27 -22.22
C GLY A 144 -10.01 -18.12 -21.35
N ASN A 145 -10.49 -19.11 -20.62
CA ASN A 145 -9.67 -19.94 -19.73
C ASN A 145 -8.88 -21.01 -20.51
N SER A 146 -7.69 -20.67 -21.03
CA SER A 146 -6.88 -21.56 -21.88
C SER A 146 -5.88 -22.38 -21.06
N ALA A 147 -5.72 -23.68 -21.37
CA ALA A 147 -4.72 -24.53 -20.70
C ALA A 147 -3.26 -24.06 -20.91
N SER A 148 -2.99 -23.33 -22.01
CA SER A 148 -1.69 -22.68 -22.27
C SER A 148 -1.37 -21.55 -21.29
N ALA A 149 -2.36 -21.09 -20.52
CA ALA A 149 -2.21 -20.05 -19.53
C ALA A 149 -1.65 -20.59 -18.20
N VAL A 150 -1.69 -21.89 -17.95
CA VAL A 150 -1.23 -22.41 -16.67
C VAL A 150 0.30 -22.38 -16.60
N LYS A 151 0.84 -21.65 -15.63
CA LYS A 151 2.29 -21.62 -15.35
C LYS A 151 2.51 -21.72 -13.85
N GLU A 152 3.13 -22.80 -13.41
CA GLU A 152 3.47 -22.95 -11.99
C GLU A 152 4.56 -21.94 -11.61
N PRO A 153 4.27 -21.02 -10.68
CA PRO A 153 5.24 -20.01 -10.28
C PRO A 153 6.27 -20.65 -9.35
N GLY A 154 7.38 -21.13 -9.91
CA GLY A 154 8.52 -21.59 -9.12
C GLY A 154 9.17 -20.42 -8.38
N LEU A 155 9.74 -20.67 -7.19
CA LEU A 155 10.36 -19.62 -6.36
C LEU A 155 11.38 -18.77 -7.12
N VAL A 156 12.30 -19.41 -7.84
CA VAL A 156 13.34 -18.71 -8.63
C VAL A 156 12.72 -17.83 -9.72
N TRP A 157 11.66 -18.31 -10.36
CA TRP A 157 10.96 -17.55 -11.41
C TRP A 157 10.23 -16.34 -10.83
N MET A 158 9.57 -16.49 -9.67
CA MET A 158 8.92 -15.38 -8.97
C MET A 158 9.94 -14.35 -8.48
N THR A 159 11.06 -14.79 -7.90
CA THR A 159 12.13 -13.89 -7.47
C THR A 159 12.72 -13.12 -8.65
N GLY A 160 13.00 -13.79 -9.76
CA GLY A 160 13.49 -13.13 -10.97
C GLY A 160 12.48 -12.13 -11.55
N PHE A 161 11.20 -12.49 -11.56
CA PHE A 161 10.12 -11.61 -12.00
C PHE A 161 10.03 -10.34 -11.15
N LEU A 162 9.95 -10.50 -9.83
CA LEU A 162 9.84 -9.38 -8.89
C LEU A 162 11.09 -8.52 -8.90
N PHE A 163 12.27 -9.12 -9.03
CA PHE A 163 13.53 -8.36 -9.16
C PHE A 163 13.50 -7.45 -10.38
N LEU A 164 13.12 -7.97 -11.55
CA LEU A 164 13.07 -7.18 -12.79
C LEU A 164 12.07 -6.02 -12.70
N VAL A 165 10.91 -6.26 -12.09
CA VAL A 165 9.83 -5.27 -12.05
C VAL A 165 10.06 -4.22 -10.96
N CYS A 166 10.53 -4.61 -9.76
CA CYS A 166 10.74 -3.69 -8.64
C CYS A 166 11.92 -2.73 -8.87
N PHE A 167 12.99 -3.18 -9.53
CA PHE A 167 14.20 -2.36 -9.68
C PHE A 167 14.04 -1.19 -10.64
N VAL A 168 13.15 -1.28 -11.63
CA VAL A 168 12.95 -0.17 -12.59
C VAL A 168 12.33 1.05 -11.91
N GLY A 169 11.33 0.85 -11.02
CA GLY A 169 10.66 1.95 -10.30
C GLY A 169 11.62 2.79 -9.45
N LEU A 170 12.64 2.16 -8.84
CA LEU A 170 13.64 2.84 -8.03
C LEU A 170 14.39 3.95 -8.78
N PHE A 171 14.67 3.74 -10.07
CA PHE A 171 15.37 4.73 -10.89
C PHE A 171 14.49 5.92 -11.31
N VAL A 172 13.17 5.72 -11.40
CA VAL A 172 12.20 6.80 -11.64
C VAL A 172 12.07 7.69 -10.40
N LEU A 173 12.21 7.13 -9.20
CA LEU A 173 12.13 7.89 -7.95
C LEU A 173 13.28 8.90 -7.77
N ILE A 174 14.47 8.63 -8.30
CA ILE A 174 15.64 9.52 -8.17
C ILE A 174 15.34 10.96 -8.68
N PRO A 175 14.91 11.16 -9.94
CA PRO A 175 14.56 12.49 -10.42
C PRO A 175 13.31 13.07 -9.73
N LEU A 176 12.32 12.22 -9.44
CA LEU A 176 11.07 12.64 -8.82
C LEU A 176 11.28 13.19 -7.40
N ARG A 177 12.16 12.56 -6.60
CA ARG A 177 12.43 12.95 -5.22
C ARG A 177 12.78 14.44 -5.11
N LYS A 178 13.68 14.92 -5.96
CA LYS A 178 14.10 16.34 -5.95
C LYS A 178 12.94 17.25 -6.33
N ILE A 179 12.24 16.94 -7.43
CA ILE A 179 11.13 17.75 -7.93
C ILE A 179 10.01 17.81 -6.88
N MET A 180 9.69 16.71 -6.23
CA MET A 180 8.50 16.60 -5.40
C MET A 180 8.69 17.16 -3.99
N ILE A 181 9.87 16.96 -3.41
CA ILE A 181 10.18 17.38 -2.04
C ILE A 181 10.73 18.81 -2.05
N VAL A 182 11.71 19.10 -2.91
CA VAL A 182 12.39 20.40 -2.92
C VAL A 182 11.62 21.43 -3.75
N ASP A 183 11.29 21.10 -4.99
CA ASP A 183 10.68 22.08 -5.90
C ASP A 183 9.16 22.25 -5.65
N LEU A 184 8.45 21.14 -5.38
CA LEU A 184 7.00 21.14 -5.22
C LEU A 184 6.53 21.30 -3.76
N LYS A 185 7.39 21.02 -2.77
CA LYS A 185 7.12 21.10 -1.32
C LYS A 185 5.81 20.40 -0.92
N LEU A 186 5.65 19.14 -1.33
CA LEU A 186 4.46 18.35 -0.96
C LEU A 186 4.52 17.91 0.52
N THR A 187 3.36 17.89 1.18
CA THR A 187 3.25 17.66 2.63
C THR A 187 3.46 16.20 3.03
N TYR A 188 3.06 15.23 2.19
CA TYR A 188 3.07 13.79 2.49
C TYR A 188 2.53 13.46 3.90
N PRO A 189 1.22 13.60 4.15
CA PRO A 189 0.65 13.58 5.50
C PRO A 189 1.02 12.36 6.38
N SER A 190 0.93 11.12 5.89
CA SER A 190 1.34 9.94 6.68
C SER A 190 2.85 9.88 6.88
N GLY A 191 3.63 10.29 5.88
CA GLY A 191 5.09 10.38 5.99
C GLY A 191 5.51 11.37 7.07
N LEU A 192 4.93 12.56 7.06
CA LEU A 192 5.15 13.60 8.06
C LEU A 192 4.72 13.14 9.46
N ALA A 193 3.52 12.56 9.60
CA ALA A 193 3.05 12.03 10.88
C ALA A 193 3.98 10.94 11.43
N THR A 194 4.49 10.06 10.55
CA THR A 194 5.46 9.02 10.93
C THR A 194 6.79 9.65 11.37
N ALA A 195 7.27 10.68 10.66
CA ALA A 195 8.50 11.38 11.01
C ALA A 195 8.38 12.12 12.35
N VAL A 196 7.27 12.82 12.60
CA VAL A 196 6.97 13.47 13.89
C VAL A 196 6.91 12.45 15.01
N LEU A 197 6.29 11.29 14.78
CA LEU A 197 6.24 10.20 15.76
C LEU A 197 7.63 9.64 16.08
N ILE A 198 8.45 9.37 15.05
CA ILE A 198 9.84 8.91 15.23
C ILE A 198 10.64 9.96 15.99
N ASN A 199 10.44 11.24 15.68
CA ASN A 199 11.12 12.30 16.39
C ASN A 199 10.72 12.30 17.88
N GLY A 200 9.40 12.24 18.15
CA GLY A 200 8.84 12.18 19.51
C GLY A 200 9.36 10.99 20.34
N PHE A 201 9.57 9.82 19.73
CA PHE A 201 10.17 8.67 20.42
C PHE A 201 11.59 8.91 20.92
N HIS A 202 12.32 9.81 20.26
CA HIS A 202 13.74 10.06 20.52
C HIS A 202 14.02 11.46 21.11
N THR A 203 13.04 12.38 21.20
CA THR A 203 13.16 13.71 21.83
C THR A 203 12.51 13.78 23.21
N GLN A 204 11.24 13.37 23.35
CA GLN A 204 10.42 13.68 24.53
C GLN A 204 10.59 12.72 25.73
N GLY A 205 11.73 12.03 25.81
CA GLY A 205 12.07 11.17 26.93
C GLY A 205 11.17 9.92 27.08
N ASP A 206 11.54 9.10 28.07
CA ASP A 206 10.99 7.74 28.24
C ASP A 206 9.48 7.68 28.55
N LYS A 207 8.86 8.79 28.98
CA LYS A 207 7.46 8.82 29.45
C LYS A 207 6.44 8.65 28.33
N MET A 208 6.55 9.45 27.26
CA MET A 208 5.66 9.35 26.09
C MET A 208 5.81 7.99 25.40
N ALA A 209 7.05 7.55 25.21
CA ALA A 209 7.35 6.22 24.68
C ALA A 209 6.73 5.11 25.55
N LYS A 210 6.86 5.17 26.88
CA LYS A 210 6.23 4.20 27.79
C LYS A 210 4.71 4.20 27.70
N LYS A 211 4.05 5.37 27.61
CA LYS A 211 2.58 5.48 27.46
C LYS A 211 2.13 4.80 26.17
N GLN A 212 2.81 5.05 25.06
CA GLN A 212 2.50 4.44 23.76
C GLN A 212 2.74 2.93 23.74
N VAL A 213 3.86 2.44 24.31
CA VAL A 213 4.14 1.01 24.42
C VAL A 213 3.11 0.30 25.32
N HIS A 214 2.73 0.93 26.43
CA HIS A 214 1.70 0.38 27.32
C HIS A 214 0.33 0.31 26.61
N GLY A 215 -0.05 1.36 25.89
CA GLY A 215 -1.26 1.37 25.06
C GLY A 215 -1.24 0.25 24.01
N PHE A 216 -0.13 0.12 23.27
CA PHE A 216 0.07 -0.95 22.30
C PHE A 216 -0.09 -2.34 22.94
N MET A 217 0.60 -2.61 24.05
CA MET A 217 0.54 -3.91 24.73
C MET A 217 -0.87 -4.22 25.25
N LYS A 218 -1.60 -3.23 25.76
CA LYS A 218 -2.98 -3.37 26.22
C LYS A 218 -3.91 -3.80 25.08
N TYR A 219 -3.92 -3.05 23.97
CA TYR A 219 -4.79 -3.37 22.83
C TYR A 219 -4.36 -4.63 22.09
N PHE A 220 -3.05 -4.90 22.01
CA PHE A 220 -2.52 -6.15 21.51
C PHE A 220 -3.03 -7.34 22.33
N SER A 221 -2.97 -7.26 23.66
CA SER A 221 -3.45 -8.32 24.55
C SER A 221 -4.95 -8.55 24.40
N VAL A 222 -5.75 -7.48 24.32
CA VAL A 222 -7.21 -7.58 24.10
C VAL A 222 -7.51 -8.23 22.74
N SER A 223 -6.84 -7.78 21.67
CA SER A 223 -7.02 -8.34 20.32
C SER A 223 -6.58 -9.82 20.26
N PHE A 224 -5.49 -10.17 20.92
CA PHE A 224 -4.99 -11.54 21.01
C PHE A 224 -5.96 -12.46 21.77
N LEU A 225 -6.44 -12.04 22.94
CA LEU A 225 -7.42 -12.79 23.73
C LEU A 225 -8.73 -12.95 22.97
N TRP A 226 -9.19 -11.92 22.25
CA TRP A 226 -10.36 -12.02 21.39
C TRP A 226 -10.15 -12.97 20.22
N GLY A 227 -8.97 -12.92 19.57
CA GLY A 227 -8.60 -13.86 18.51
C GLY A 227 -8.58 -15.30 19.01
N PHE A 228 -7.99 -15.53 20.19
CA PHE A 228 -7.98 -16.84 20.84
C PHE A 228 -9.39 -17.33 21.18
N PHE A 229 -10.25 -16.45 21.71
CA PHE A 229 -11.66 -16.76 21.96
C PHE A 229 -12.36 -17.16 20.65
N LYS A 230 -12.26 -16.36 19.58
CA LYS A 230 -12.88 -16.71 18.30
C LYS A 230 -12.37 -18.03 17.73
N TRP A 231 -11.08 -18.29 17.84
CA TRP A 231 -10.49 -19.57 17.42
C TRP A 231 -11.00 -20.75 18.24
N PHE A 232 -11.07 -20.62 19.57
CA PHE A 232 -11.55 -21.67 20.48
C PHE A 232 -13.01 -22.08 20.20
N TYR A 233 -13.87 -21.12 19.84
CA TYR A 233 -15.28 -21.38 19.51
C TYR A 233 -15.52 -21.70 18.04
N SER A 234 -14.48 -21.74 17.20
CA SER A 234 -14.58 -22.12 15.80
C SER A 234 -14.37 -23.64 15.67
N ALA A 235 -15.43 -24.41 15.91
CA ALA A 235 -15.39 -25.87 15.86
C ALA A 235 -15.60 -26.46 14.43
N LYS A 236 -16.16 -25.68 13.50
CA LYS A 236 -16.41 -26.03 12.07
C LYS A 236 -16.29 -24.77 11.20
N GLU A 237 -16.10 -24.96 9.88
CA GLU A 237 -15.94 -23.87 8.89
C GLU A 237 -17.09 -22.84 8.89
N GLU A 238 -18.32 -23.25 9.21
CA GLU A 238 -19.51 -22.37 9.29
C GLU A 238 -19.99 -22.11 10.74
N CYS A 239 -19.14 -22.37 11.74
CA CYS A 239 -19.53 -22.30 13.14
C CYS A 239 -18.61 -21.39 13.95
N GLY A 240 -19.21 -20.51 14.75
CA GLY A 240 -18.52 -19.64 15.71
C GLY A 240 -18.99 -18.19 15.65
N PHE A 241 -18.34 -17.33 16.44
CA PHE A 241 -18.64 -15.89 16.48
C PHE A 241 -18.34 -15.13 15.18
N ALA A 242 -17.66 -15.77 14.22
CA ALA A 242 -17.38 -15.22 12.90
C ALA A 242 -18.62 -15.16 12.00
N GLN A 243 -19.61 -16.04 12.20
CA GLN A 243 -20.85 -16.08 11.42
C GLN A 243 -22.10 -15.99 12.31
N PHE A 244 -22.01 -15.20 13.38
CA PHE A 244 -23.12 -15.10 14.33
C PHE A 244 -24.33 -14.40 13.68
N PRO A 245 -25.53 -15.00 13.67
CA PRO A 245 -26.71 -14.45 13.01
C PRO A 245 -27.32 -13.27 13.79
N THR A 246 -26.61 -12.13 13.85
CA THR A 246 -26.99 -10.93 14.62
C THR A 246 -28.34 -10.33 14.22
N PHE A 247 -28.72 -10.44 12.95
CA PHE A 247 -29.96 -9.88 12.39
C PHE A 247 -31.02 -10.95 12.06
N GLY A 248 -30.83 -12.19 12.55
CA GLY A 248 -31.70 -13.33 12.29
C GLY A 248 -31.25 -14.22 11.13
N LEU A 249 -31.88 -15.40 11.02
CA LEU A 249 -31.47 -16.47 10.08
C LEU A 249 -31.67 -16.09 8.61
N GLN A 250 -32.66 -15.25 8.29
CA GLN A 250 -32.90 -14.82 6.91
C GLN A 250 -31.85 -13.82 6.42
N ALA A 251 -31.42 -12.91 7.29
CA ALA A 251 -30.31 -12.00 6.99
C ALA A 251 -28.97 -12.75 6.89
N TRP A 252 -28.77 -13.75 7.75
CA TRP A 252 -27.60 -14.63 7.70
C TRP A 252 -27.48 -15.38 6.36
N LYS A 253 -28.59 -15.93 5.83
CA LYS A 253 -28.62 -16.56 4.50
C LYS A 253 -28.21 -15.61 3.36
N ASN A 254 -28.49 -14.32 3.52
CA ASN A 254 -28.06 -13.27 2.58
C ASN A 254 -26.66 -12.73 2.89
N THR A 255 -25.87 -13.41 3.71
CA THR A 255 -24.53 -13.00 4.17
C THR A 255 -24.48 -11.64 4.89
N PHE A 256 -25.60 -11.22 5.48
CA PHE A 256 -25.72 -9.96 6.22
C PHE A 256 -25.65 -10.20 7.74
N TYR A 257 -24.43 -10.15 8.27
CA TYR A 257 -24.15 -10.35 9.70
C TYR A 257 -22.86 -9.63 10.13
N PHE A 258 -22.58 -9.57 11.44
CA PHE A 258 -21.33 -9.03 11.97
C PHE A 258 -20.29 -10.14 12.23
N ASP A 259 -19.09 -10.01 11.64
CA ASP A 259 -17.95 -10.94 11.82
C ASP A 259 -17.08 -10.62 13.07
N PHE A 260 -17.42 -9.54 13.80
CA PHE A 260 -16.72 -9.10 15.03
C PHE A 260 -15.18 -9.24 14.96
N SER A 261 -14.59 -8.86 13.84
CA SER A 261 -13.15 -8.97 13.63
C SER A 261 -12.43 -7.74 14.18
N MET A 262 -11.57 -7.94 15.18
CA MET A 262 -10.74 -6.87 15.75
C MET A 262 -9.79 -6.26 14.71
N THR A 263 -9.47 -6.99 13.64
CA THR A 263 -8.72 -6.45 12.51
C THR A 263 -9.49 -5.33 11.81
N PHE A 264 -10.81 -5.50 11.58
CA PHE A 264 -11.65 -4.46 10.98
C PHE A 264 -11.99 -3.34 11.96
N VAL A 265 -12.12 -3.65 13.25
CA VAL A 265 -12.26 -2.62 14.29
C VAL A 265 -11.02 -1.73 14.31
N GLY A 266 -9.82 -2.33 14.32
CA GLY A 266 -8.56 -1.60 14.24
C GLY A 266 -8.41 -0.78 12.95
N ALA A 267 -8.74 -1.36 11.80
CA ALA A 267 -8.76 -0.62 10.53
C ALA A 267 -9.73 0.57 10.57
N GLY A 268 -10.94 0.39 11.13
CA GLY A 268 -11.92 1.45 11.29
C GLY A 268 -11.49 2.55 12.27
N MET A 269 -10.69 2.23 13.29
CA MET A 269 -10.11 3.24 14.19
C MET A 269 -9.06 4.11 13.50
N ILE A 270 -8.38 3.59 12.48
CA ILE A 270 -7.37 4.32 11.69
C ILE A 270 -8.05 5.13 10.58
N CYS A 271 -9.09 4.59 9.94
CA CYS A 271 -9.80 5.27 8.87
C CYS A 271 -10.69 6.42 9.36
N SER A 272 -10.84 7.45 8.53
CA SER A 272 -11.77 8.56 8.80
C SER A 272 -13.21 8.05 8.99
N HIS A 273 -13.96 8.70 9.87
CA HIS A 273 -15.37 8.39 10.11
C HIS A 273 -16.22 8.42 8.84
N LEU A 274 -15.86 9.28 7.88
CA LEU A 274 -16.55 9.35 6.59
C LEU A 274 -16.40 8.03 5.80
N VAL A 275 -15.19 7.46 5.77
CA VAL A 275 -14.94 6.17 5.10
C VAL A 275 -15.72 5.05 5.79
N ASN A 276 -15.71 5.02 7.13
CA ASN A 276 -16.45 4.01 7.90
C ASN A 276 -17.96 4.07 7.63
N LEU A 277 -18.53 5.28 7.59
CA LEU A 277 -19.96 5.48 7.29
C LEU A 277 -20.30 5.12 5.84
N SER A 278 -19.44 5.47 4.88
CA SER A 278 -19.61 5.09 3.48
C SER A 278 -19.54 3.57 3.27
N LEU A 279 -18.59 2.88 3.92
CA LEU A 279 -18.49 1.41 3.88
C LEU A 279 -19.70 0.73 4.52
N LEU A 280 -20.19 1.26 5.64
CA LEU A 280 -21.41 0.75 6.28
C LEU A 280 -22.63 0.92 5.36
N LEU A 281 -22.82 2.11 4.80
CA LEU A 281 -23.92 2.40 3.88
C LEU A 281 -23.83 1.53 2.62
N GLY A 282 -22.64 1.37 2.05
CA GLY A 282 -22.39 0.47 0.92
C GLY A 282 -22.72 -0.98 1.25
N SER A 283 -22.36 -1.45 2.45
CA SER A 283 -22.67 -2.81 2.92
C SER A 283 -24.18 -3.03 3.06
N VAL A 284 -24.90 -2.05 3.63
CA VAL A 284 -26.36 -2.10 3.77
C VAL A 284 -27.05 -2.07 2.41
N LEU A 285 -26.65 -1.18 1.49
CA LEU A 285 -27.23 -1.13 0.15
C LEU A 285 -26.94 -2.41 -0.65
N SER A 286 -25.71 -2.93 -0.56
CA SER A 286 -25.28 -4.09 -1.34
C SER A 286 -25.89 -5.38 -0.81
N PHE A 287 -25.57 -5.77 0.43
CA PHE A 287 -25.99 -7.03 1.03
C PHE A 287 -27.40 -6.98 1.64
N GLY A 288 -27.85 -5.82 2.09
CA GLY A 288 -29.19 -5.67 2.67
C GLY A 288 -30.31 -5.49 1.64
N VAL A 289 -30.03 -4.87 0.48
CA VAL A 289 -31.08 -4.50 -0.50
C VAL A 289 -30.82 -5.09 -1.88
N MET A 290 -29.67 -4.79 -2.50
CA MET A 290 -29.42 -5.09 -3.90
C MET A 290 -29.32 -6.59 -4.19
N TRP A 291 -28.52 -7.36 -3.45
CA TRP A 291 -28.38 -8.80 -3.70
C TRP A 291 -29.65 -9.61 -3.44
N PRO A 292 -30.41 -9.36 -2.35
CA PRO A 292 -31.69 -10.02 -2.15
C PRO A 292 -32.70 -9.76 -3.28
N LEU A 293 -32.76 -8.53 -3.80
CA LEU A 293 -33.66 -8.17 -4.92
C LEU A 293 -33.25 -8.86 -6.23
N ILE A 294 -31.96 -8.88 -6.55
CA ILE A 294 -31.46 -9.58 -7.76
C ILE A 294 -31.64 -11.11 -7.60
N GLY A 295 -31.51 -11.64 -6.39
CA GLY A 295 -31.77 -13.04 -6.10
C GLY A 295 -33.20 -13.49 -6.41
N GLN A 296 -34.19 -12.60 -6.26
CA GLN A 296 -35.60 -12.88 -6.60
C GLN A 296 -35.84 -12.98 -8.12
N LEU A 297 -34.93 -12.47 -8.94
CA LEU A 297 -35.00 -12.51 -10.42
C LEU A 297 -34.37 -13.79 -11.02
N LYS A 298 -34.04 -14.78 -10.17
CA LYS A 298 -33.57 -16.10 -10.59
C LYS A 298 -34.61 -16.74 -11.52
N GLY A 299 -34.18 -17.25 -12.67
CA GLY A 299 -35.04 -17.77 -13.73
C GLY A 299 -35.31 -16.80 -14.88
N HIS A 300 -35.29 -15.47 -14.63
CA HIS A 300 -35.45 -14.45 -15.68
C HIS A 300 -34.11 -13.85 -16.14
N TRP A 301 -33.23 -13.52 -15.19
CA TRP A 301 -31.94 -12.88 -15.49
C TRP A 301 -30.80 -13.89 -15.56
N PHE A 302 -30.89 -15.02 -14.84
CA PHE A 302 -29.93 -16.12 -14.87
C PHE A 302 -30.63 -17.46 -14.62
N SER A 303 -30.11 -18.54 -15.21
CA SER A 303 -30.75 -19.87 -15.18
C SER A 303 -30.83 -20.45 -13.77
N GLU A 304 -31.96 -21.10 -13.45
CA GLU A 304 -32.17 -21.76 -12.15
C GLU A 304 -31.24 -22.95 -11.90
N SER A 305 -30.69 -23.54 -12.97
CA SER A 305 -29.87 -24.76 -12.95
C SER A 305 -28.39 -24.55 -12.58
N LEU A 306 -27.95 -23.30 -12.44
CA LEU A 306 -26.55 -22.97 -12.19
C LEU A 306 -26.29 -22.80 -10.69
N ASP A 307 -25.14 -23.30 -10.23
CA ASP A 307 -24.68 -23.09 -8.86
C ASP A 307 -24.49 -21.60 -8.56
N GLU A 308 -24.78 -21.20 -7.31
CA GLU A 308 -24.69 -19.80 -6.86
C GLU A 308 -23.27 -19.22 -6.92
N TYR A 309 -22.26 -20.08 -7.06
CA TYR A 309 -20.85 -19.72 -7.18
C TYR A 309 -20.36 -19.61 -8.63
N ASP A 310 -21.18 -19.97 -9.62
CA ASP A 310 -20.81 -19.86 -11.03
C ASP A 310 -20.78 -18.37 -11.48
N MET A 311 -19.80 -18.02 -12.31
CA MET A 311 -19.67 -16.68 -12.92
C MET A 311 -20.89 -16.29 -13.77
N LYS A 312 -21.71 -17.25 -14.20
CA LYS A 312 -22.95 -17.01 -14.94
C LYS A 312 -24.19 -16.82 -14.05
N SER A 313 -24.06 -17.01 -12.73
CA SER A 313 -25.15 -16.84 -11.77
C SER A 313 -25.03 -15.50 -11.02
N LEU A 314 -25.67 -15.37 -9.85
CA LEU A 314 -25.66 -14.16 -9.03
C LEU A 314 -24.23 -13.67 -8.71
N TYR A 315 -23.26 -14.59 -8.61
CA TYR A 315 -21.86 -14.25 -8.38
C TYR A 315 -21.26 -13.40 -9.52
N GLY A 316 -21.63 -13.66 -10.78
CA GLY A 316 -21.22 -12.84 -11.92
C GLY A 316 -21.66 -11.39 -11.77
N TYR A 317 -22.91 -11.15 -11.42
CA TYR A 317 -23.45 -9.80 -11.20
C TYR A 317 -22.72 -9.09 -10.05
N LYS A 318 -22.40 -9.81 -8.96
CA LYS A 318 -21.57 -9.29 -7.87
C LYS A 318 -20.22 -8.81 -8.38
N VAL A 319 -19.52 -9.66 -9.13
CA VAL A 319 -18.18 -9.36 -9.63
C VAL A 319 -18.21 -8.24 -10.67
N PHE A 320 -19.04 -8.32 -11.71
CA PHE A 320 -19.04 -7.33 -12.80
C PHE A 320 -19.49 -5.94 -12.34
N LEU A 321 -20.48 -5.84 -11.45
CA LEU A 321 -20.93 -4.56 -10.92
C LEU A 321 -19.86 -3.92 -10.02
N SER A 322 -19.21 -4.71 -9.15
CA SER A 322 -18.07 -4.24 -8.37
C SER A 322 -16.90 -3.83 -9.27
N VAL A 323 -16.58 -4.59 -10.31
CA VAL A 323 -15.55 -4.26 -11.29
C VAL A 323 -15.86 -2.94 -11.99
N ALA A 324 -17.09 -2.74 -12.44
CA ALA A 324 -17.52 -1.51 -13.11
C ALA A 324 -17.42 -0.29 -12.21
N LEU A 325 -17.84 -0.41 -10.93
CA LEU A 325 -17.70 0.66 -9.94
C LEU A 325 -16.23 1.01 -9.68
N ILE A 326 -15.38 -0.01 -9.49
CA ILE A 326 -13.95 0.20 -9.24
C ILE A 326 -13.26 0.79 -10.47
N LEU A 327 -13.64 0.37 -11.68
CA LEU A 327 -13.12 0.94 -12.92
C LEU A 327 -13.57 2.40 -13.09
N GLY A 328 -14.83 2.70 -12.80
CA GLY A 328 -15.39 4.05 -12.86
C GLY A 328 -14.72 4.99 -11.86
N ASP A 329 -14.56 4.57 -10.61
CA ASP A 329 -13.83 5.32 -9.58
C ASP A 329 -12.36 5.50 -9.96
N GLY A 330 -11.69 4.44 -10.43
CA GLY A 330 -10.31 4.49 -10.88
C GLY A 330 -10.12 5.46 -12.04
N LEU A 331 -11.03 5.46 -13.02
CA LEU A 331 -10.99 6.37 -14.17
C LEU A 331 -11.28 7.82 -13.75
N TYR A 332 -12.28 8.04 -12.88
CA TYR A 332 -12.59 9.38 -12.36
C TYR A 332 -11.40 9.97 -11.62
N ASN A 333 -10.82 9.22 -10.68
CA ASN A 333 -9.66 9.67 -9.90
C ASN A 333 -8.43 9.87 -10.78
N PHE A 334 -8.20 9.00 -11.77
CA PHE A 334 -7.13 9.16 -12.74
C PHE A 334 -7.26 10.48 -13.51
N ILE A 335 -8.43 10.74 -14.12
CA ILE A 335 -8.69 11.96 -14.88
C ILE A 335 -8.62 13.20 -13.97
N LYS A 336 -9.21 13.15 -12.78
CA LYS A 336 -9.22 14.25 -11.81
C LYS A 336 -7.80 14.62 -11.39
N ILE A 337 -6.97 13.64 -11.03
CA ILE A 337 -5.58 13.87 -10.62
C ILE A 337 -4.77 14.40 -11.80
N LEU A 338 -4.94 13.84 -13.00
CA LEU A 338 -4.26 14.31 -14.21
C LEU A 338 -4.61 15.79 -14.48
N ILE A 339 -5.89 16.15 -14.46
CA ILE A 339 -6.35 17.54 -14.65
C ILE A 339 -5.81 18.44 -13.54
N SER A 340 -5.94 18.05 -12.27
CA SER A 340 -5.43 18.83 -11.14
C SER A 340 -3.93 19.04 -11.22
N THR A 341 -3.18 18.03 -11.68
CA THR A 341 -1.74 18.10 -11.89
C THR A 341 -1.41 19.09 -13.00
N ILE A 342 -2.08 19.00 -14.15
CA ILE A 342 -1.89 19.91 -15.29
C ILE A 342 -2.24 21.35 -14.88
N VAL A 343 -3.38 21.57 -14.21
CA VAL A 343 -3.82 22.89 -13.75
C VAL A 343 -2.83 23.48 -12.75
N ASN A 344 -2.41 22.71 -11.73
CA ASN A 344 -1.44 23.19 -10.74
C ASN A 344 -0.07 23.47 -11.35
N ILE A 345 0.39 22.66 -12.30
CA ILE A 345 1.64 22.92 -13.04
C ILE A 345 1.48 24.20 -13.86
N HIS A 346 0.36 24.40 -14.55
CA HIS A 346 0.12 25.58 -15.37
C HIS A 346 0.03 26.85 -14.53
N ASP A 347 -0.68 26.81 -13.40
CA ASP A 347 -0.82 27.93 -12.47
C ASP A 347 0.53 28.26 -11.80
N ARG A 348 1.31 27.24 -11.40
CA ARG A 348 2.67 27.46 -10.90
C ARG A 348 3.63 27.98 -11.96
N MET A 349 3.54 27.54 -13.23
CA MET A 349 4.35 28.13 -14.30
C MET A 349 3.99 29.59 -14.57
N LYS A 350 2.70 29.93 -14.49
CA LYS A 350 2.21 31.31 -14.59
C LYS A 350 2.69 32.17 -13.41
N ASN A 351 2.67 31.64 -12.19
CA ASN A 351 3.12 32.33 -10.98
C ASN A 351 4.65 32.37 -10.85
N LYS A 352 5.40 31.43 -11.42
CA LYS A 352 6.88 31.47 -11.46
C LYS A 352 7.40 32.65 -12.30
N ASN A 353 6.63 33.08 -13.30
CA ASN A 353 6.91 34.33 -14.04
C ASN A 353 6.57 35.59 -13.22
N LEU A 354 5.73 35.52 -12.18
CA LEU A 354 5.46 36.63 -11.26
C LEU A 354 6.42 36.67 -10.06
N ASN A 355 6.81 35.52 -9.51
CA ASN A 355 7.63 35.43 -8.29
C ASN A 355 9.13 35.69 -8.53
N LEU A 356 9.60 35.69 -9.78
CA LEU A 356 10.94 36.19 -10.13
C LEU A 356 11.16 37.68 -9.77
N ALA A 357 10.09 38.42 -9.45
CA ALA A 357 10.17 39.82 -9.06
C ALA A 357 10.10 40.07 -7.54
N VAL A 358 9.88 39.05 -6.69
CA VAL A 358 9.56 39.30 -5.25
C VAL A 358 10.34 38.42 -4.25
N ASP A 359 10.98 37.32 -4.62
CA ASP A 359 11.48 36.39 -3.60
C ASP A 359 12.92 36.69 -3.12
N GLY A 360 13.02 37.58 -2.13
CA GLY A 360 14.25 37.93 -1.40
C GLY A 360 14.28 37.45 0.05
N GLN A 361 13.43 36.51 0.48
CA GLN A 361 13.43 35.99 1.86
C GLN A 361 13.03 34.50 1.92
N VAL A 362 13.98 33.61 1.58
CA VAL A 362 13.89 32.21 1.97
C VAL A 362 14.40 32.07 3.42
N LYS A 363 13.66 31.35 4.28
CA LYS A 363 14.04 31.15 5.69
C LYS A 363 15.33 30.31 5.78
N PRO A 364 16.33 30.69 6.61
CA PRO A 364 17.66 30.05 6.67
C PRO A 364 17.64 28.58 7.13
N ILE A 365 16.55 28.13 7.76
CA ILE A 365 16.35 26.73 8.19
C ILE A 365 16.02 25.84 6.97
N GLU A 366 15.20 26.34 6.04
CA GLU A 366 14.81 25.59 4.84
C GLU A 366 15.99 25.42 3.89
N GLU A 367 16.86 26.43 3.78
CA GLU A 367 18.08 26.35 2.96
C GLU A 367 19.04 25.27 3.50
N LYS A 368 19.30 25.24 4.81
CA LYS A 368 20.16 24.20 5.41
C LYS A 368 19.60 22.79 5.28
N GLN A 369 18.29 22.60 5.43
CA GLN A 369 17.65 21.29 5.24
C GLN A 369 17.71 20.85 3.78
N ASN A 370 17.49 21.77 2.84
CA ASN A 370 17.62 21.51 1.42
C ASN A 370 19.08 21.22 1.03
N GLU A 371 20.06 21.94 1.59
CA GLU A 371 21.49 21.68 1.36
C GLU A 371 21.90 20.30 1.86
N ILE A 372 21.49 19.90 3.06
CA ILE A 372 21.75 18.55 3.59
C ILE A 372 21.10 17.50 2.68
N PHE A 373 19.83 17.71 2.29
CA PHE A 373 19.11 16.79 1.40
C PHE A 373 19.72 16.68 0.00
N LEU A 374 20.29 17.77 -0.52
CA LEU A 374 20.96 17.83 -1.81
C LEU A 374 22.44 17.43 -1.73
N SER A 375 23.05 17.35 -0.55
CA SER A 375 24.45 16.93 -0.37
C SER A 375 24.65 15.43 -0.64
N GLU A 376 23.63 14.60 -0.37
CA GLU A 376 23.61 13.17 -0.70
C GLU A 376 22.95 12.90 -2.07
N ASN A 377 23.59 13.41 -3.14
CA ASN A 377 23.06 13.29 -4.50
C ASN A 377 23.56 12.04 -5.23
N ILE A 378 22.62 11.16 -5.60
CA ILE A 378 22.82 10.22 -6.69
C ILE A 378 22.71 11.02 -7.99
N PRO A 379 23.72 11.00 -8.90
CA PRO A 379 23.68 11.79 -10.12
C PRO A 379 22.45 11.44 -10.97
N MET A 380 21.78 12.45 -11.52
CA MET A 380 20.58 12.26 -12.36
C MET A 380 20.83 11.32 -13.54
N TRP A 381 22.04 11.33 -14.09
CA TRP A 381 22.43 10.40 -15.16
C TRP A 381 22.41 8.93 -14.72
N VAL A 382 22.69 8.63 -13.44
CA VAL A 382 22.57 7.27 -12.90
C VAL A 382 21.11 6.83 -12.86
N GLY A 383 20.19 7.73 -12.52
CA GLY A 383 18.75 7.50 -12.62
C GLY A 383 18.31 7.15 -14.03
N VAL A 384 18.66 8.01 -15.00
CA VAL A 384 18.28 7.81 -16.41
C VAL A 384 18.94 6.55 -17.00
N ALA A 385 20.25 6.36 -16.76
CA ALA A 385 20.98 5.20 -17.26
C ALA A 385 20.45 3.89 -16.66
N GLY A 386 20.21 3.86 -15.34
CA GLY A 386 19.61 2.71 -14.67
C GLY A 386 18.22 2.38 -15.22
N TYR A 387 17.36 3.39 -15.40
CA TYR A 387 16.04 3.21 -15.99
C TYR A 387 16.13 2.58 -17.40
N VAL A 388 16.99 3.11 -18.26
CA VAL A 388 17.17 2.61 -19.64
C VAL A 388 17.70 1.18 -19.64
N VAL A 389 18.73 0.89 -18.85
CA VAL A 389 19.35 -0.45 -18.78
C VAL A 389 18.33 -1.49 -18.30
N PHE A 390 17.66 -1.25 -17.17
CA PHE A 390 16.68 -2.19 -16.64
C PHE A 390 15.42 -2.28 -17.51
N SER A 391 15.02 -1.20 -18.20
CA SER A 391 13.93 -1.26 -19.19
C SER A 391 14.30 -2.18 -20.35
N ILE A 392 15.52 -2.10 -20.89
CA ILE A 392 16.00 -2.99 -21.96
C ILE A 392 16.00 -4.45 -21.48
N ILE A 393 16.53 -4.71 -20.28
CA ILE A 393 16.55 -6.06 -19.70
C ILE A 393 15.12 -6.59 -19.58
N SER A 394 14.18 -5.78 -19.08
CA SER A 394 12.77 -6.18 -18.93
C SER A 394 12.06 -6.37 -20.28
N ILE A 395 12.36 -5.57 -21.31
CA ILE A 395 11.82 -5.75 -22.67
C ILE A 395 12.24 -7.11 -23.26
N ILE A 396 13.41 -7.63 -22.88
CA ILE A 396 13.90 -8.94 -23.34
C ILE A 396 13.37 -10.07 -22.44
N ALA A 397 13.48 -9.92 -21.12
CA ALA A 397 13.18 -10.96 -20.16
C ALA A 397 11.68 -11.22 -20.00
N ILE A 398 10.82 -10.18 -20.03
CA ILE A 398 9.39 -10.36 -19.81
C ILE A 398 8.74 -11.18 -20.93
N PRO A 399 9.00 -10.95 -22.24
CA PRO A 399 8.51 -11.81 -23.31
C PRO A 399 9.05 -13.25 -23.23
N MET A 400 10.25 -13.48 -22.69
CA MET A 400 10.75 -14.84 -22.45
C MET A 400 10.00 -15.51 -21.29
N MET A 401 9.62 -14.76 -20.26
CA MET A 401 8.86 -15.26 -19.12
C MET A 401 7.37 -15.46 -19.47
N PHE A 402 6.82 -14.62 -20.34
CA PHE A 402 5.45 -14.64 -20.83
C PHE A 402 5.44 -14.52 -22.35
N PRO A 403 5.52 -15.64 -23.09
CA PRO A 403 5.56 -15.64 -24.56
C PRO A 403 4.39 -14.93 -25.23
N GLU A 404 3.23 -14.91 -24.56
CA GLU A 404 2.01 -14.22 -24.99
C GLU A 404 2.16 -12.69 -24.97
N LEU A 405 3.15 -12.17 -24.23
CA LEU A 405 3.42 -10.75 -24.12
C LEU A 405 4.46 -10.30 -25.12
N LYS A 406 4.00 -9.72 -26.23
CA LYS A 406 4.89 -9.16 -27.24
C LYS A 406 5.65 -7.95 -26.69
N TRP A 407 6.91 -7.81 -27.10
CA TRP A 407 7.86 -6.79 -26.65
C TRP A 407 7.34 -5.35 -26.78
N TYR A 408 6.50 -5.06 -27.78
CA TYR A 408 5.97 -3.71 -28.00
C TYR A 408 5.02 -3.25 -26.88
N TYR A 409 4.31 -4.16 -26.21
CA TYR A 409 3.47 -3.81 -25.05
C TYR A 409 4.33 -3.37 -23.86
N VAL A 410 5.49 -4.01 -23.67
CA VAL A 410 6.46 -3.64 -22.61
C VAL A 410 7.00 -2.23 -22.83
N ILE A 411 7.31 -1.88 -24.09
CA ILE A 411 7.82 -0.54 -24.45
C ILE A 411 6.78 0.53 -24.15
N VAL A 412 5.54 0.33 -24.60
CA VAL A 412 4.46 1.31 -24.35
C VAL A 412 4.25 1.50 -22.84
N ALA A 413 4.29 0.42 -22.07
CA ALA A 413 4.16 0.47 -20.63
C ALA A 413 5.32 1.25 -19.96
N TYR A 414 6.58 0.98 -20.34
CA TYR A 414 7.73 1.76 -19.84
C TYR A 414 7.76 3.22 -20.33
N MET A 415 7.11 3.55 -21.44
CA MET A 415 7.01 4.93 -21.90
C MET A 415 6.01 5.74 -21.07
N LEU A 416 4.86 5.16 -20.73
CA LEU A 416 3.80 5.83 -19.96
C LEU A 416 4.10 5.89 -18.46
N ALA A 417 4.89 4.95 -17.99
CA ALA A 417 5.20 4.73 -16.60
C ALA A 417 5.72 5.94 -15.80
N PRO A 418 6.75 6.70 -16.24
CA PRO A 418 7.23 7.85 -15.48
C PRO A 418 6.17 8.94 -15.29
N SER A 419 5.27 9.11 -16.27
CA SER A 419 4.16 10.07 -16.17
C SER A 419 3.18 9.66 -15.06
N LEU A 420 2.90 8.37 -14.97
CA LEU A 420 1.97 7.82 -13.97
C LEU A 420 2.59 7.76 -12.58
N ALA A 421 3.88 7.45 -12.50
CA ALA A 421 4.70 7.58 -11.31
C ALA A 421 4.58 8.99 -10.73
N PHE A 422 4.79 9.99 -11.59
CA PHE A 422 4.68 11.40 -11.21
C PHE A 422 3.27 11.73 -10.71
N CYS A 423 2.22 11.36 -11.45
CA CYS A 423 0.84 11.64 -11.06
C CYS A 423 0.45 10.98 -9.73
N ASN A 424 0.84 9.71 -9.52
CA ASN A 424 0.51 9.02 -8.28
C ASN A 424 1.29 9.55 -7.10
N ALA A 425 2.60 9.75 -7.25
CA ALA A 425 3.41 10.32 -6.19
C ALA A 425 2.90 11.75 -5.85
N TYR A 426 2.48 12.53 -6.84
CA TYR A 426 1.96 13.88 -6.62
C TYR A 426 0.61 13.85 -5.89
N GLY A 427 -0.29 12.96 -6.32
CA GLY A 427 -1.57 12.72 -5.64
C GLY A 427 -1.38 12.24 -4.19
N ALA A 428 -0.47 11.29 -3.98
CA ALA A 428 -0.12 10.79 -2.65
C ALA A 428 0.52 11.89 -1.78
N GLY A 429 1.36 12.76 -2.35
CA GLY A 429 1.96 13.87 -1.61
C GLY A 429 0.96 14.93 -1.13
N LEU A 430 -0.17 15.09 -1.83
CA LEU A 430 -1.23 16.03 -1.45
C LEU A 430 -2.31 15.40 -0.55
N THR A 431 -2.69 14.17 -0.82
CA THR A 431 -3.89 13.54 -0.24
C THR A 431 -3.59 12.34 0.64
N ASP A 432 -2.34 11.87 0.65
CA ASP A 432 -1.90 10.64 1.32
C ASP A 432 -2.53 9.35 0.78
N ILE A 433 -3.23 9.44 -0.36
CA ILE A 433 -3.87 8.28 -0.98
C ILE A 433 -3.00 7.77 -2.13
N ASN A 434 -2.66 6.48 -2.07
CA ASN A 434 -1.99 5.77 -3.14
C ASN A 434 -3.00 5.16 -4.11
N MET A 435 -2.94 5.59 -5.38
CA MET A 435 -3.85 5.20 -6.45
C MET A 435 -3.26 4.13 -7.38
N ALA A 436 -2.07 3.60 -7.08
CA ALA A 436 -1.42 2.57 -7.89
C ALA A 436 -2.33 1.37 -8.17
N TYR A 437 -3.10 0.94 -7.17
CA TYR A 437 -4.08 -0.14 -7.31
C TYR A 437 -5.16 0.17 -8.35
N ASN A 438 -5.67 1.41 -8.34
CA ASN A 438 -6.71 1.86 -9.27
C ASN A 438 -6.17 2.00 -10.69
N TYR A 439 -4.97 2.55 -10.86
CA TYR A 439 -4.30 2.66 -12.16
C TYR A 439 -4.02 1.28 -12.74
N GLY A 440 -3.60 0.35 -11.88
CA GLY A 440 -3.48 -1.06 -12.20
C GLY A 440 -4.78 -1.64 -12.74
N LYS A 441 -5.91 -1.44 -12.07
CA LYS A 441 -7.18 -1.99 -12.59
C LYS A 441 -7.59 -1.40 -13.93
N VAL A 442 -7.44 -0.09 -14.13
CA VAL A 442 -7.74 0.55 -15.42
C VAL A 442 -6.85 0.00 -16.53
N ALA A 443 -5.54 -0.07 -16.31
CA ALA A 443 -4.60 -0.60 -17.28
C ALA A 443 -4.86 -2.09 -17.58
N LEU A 444 -5.31 -2.88 -16.60
CA LEU A 444 -5.78 -4.25 -16.83
C LEU A 444 -6.92 -4.32 -17.85
N PHE A 445 -7.95 -3.48 -17.72
CA PHE A 445 -9.07 -3.53 -18.67
C PHE A 445 -8.69 -3.00 -20.06
N VAL A 446 -7.89 -1.94 -20.12
CA VAL A 446 -7.43 -1.35 -21.39
C VAL A 446 -6.56 -2.34 -22.17
N LEU A 447 -5.57 -2.95 -21.51
CA LEU A 447 -4.70 -3.91 -22.17
C LEU A 447 -5.49 -5.18 -22.56
N ALA A 448 -6.48 -5.60 -21.76
CA ALA A 448 -7.33 -6.77 -22.04
C ALA A 448 -8.20 -6.53 -23.27
N ALA A 449 -8.73 -5.32 -23.41
CA ALA A 449 -9.45 -4.92 -24.61
C ALA A 449 -8.54 -4.87 -25.85
N LEU A 450 -7.28 -4.43 -25.71
CA LEU A 450 -6.32 -4.29 -26.81
C LEU A 450 -5.73 -5.63 -27.29
N THR A 451 -5.69 -6.63 -26.43
CA THR A 451 -5.15 -7.97 -26.74
C THR A 451 -6.22 -8.93 -27.25
N GLY A 452 -7.50 -8.63 -27.00
CA GLY A 452 -8.63 -9.46 -27.41
C GLY A 452 -8.98 -9.34 -28.89
N LYS A 453 -8.37 -10.19 -29.74
CA LYS A 453 -9.03 -10.72 -30.96
C LYS A 453 -8.32 -11.90 -31.63
N GLU A 454 -7.00 -12.04 -31.53
CA GLU A 454 -6.30 -13.15 -32.21
C GLU A 454 -6.14 -14.40 -31.34
N HIS A 455 -6.21 -14.23 -30.01
CA HIS A 455 -5.84 -15.22 -29.01
C HIS A 455 -6.76 -14.97 -27.79
N GLY A 456 -7.75 -15.85 -27.56
CA GLY A 456 -8.96 -15.61 -26.72
C GLY A 456 -8.78 -14.91 -25.36
N CYS A 457 -9.89 -14.38 -24.82
CA CYS A 457 -9.99 -13.46 -23.68
C CYS A 457 -9.03 -13.69 -22.48
N GLY A 458 -8.65 -14.93 -22.13
CA GLY A 458 -7.67 -15.18 -21.06
C GLY A 458 -6.20 -15.13 -21.45
N ARG A 459 -5.84 -15.20 -22.75
CA ARG A 459 -4.48 -14.90 -23.24
C ARG A 459 -4.19 -13.40 -23.15
N GLY A 460 -5.24 -12.58 -23.32
CA GLY A 460 -5.23 -11.16 -23.00
C GLY A 460 -4.95 -10.95 -21.51
N LEU A 461 -5.81 -11.42 -20.62
CA LEU A 461 -5.65 -11.26 -19.15
C LEU A 461 -4.26 -11.63 -18.60
N GLN A 462 -3.51 -12.55 -19.22
CA GLN A 462 -2.14 -12.88 -18.80
C GLN A 462 -1.08 -11.88 -19.26
N GLY A 463 -1.00 -11.57 -20.56
CA GLY A 463 -0.12 -10.51 -21.03
C GLY A 463 -0.52 -9.16 -20.40
N VAL A 464 -1.79 -9.01 -20.09
CA VAL A 464 -2.33 -7.80 -19.52
C VAL A 464 -2.05 -7.71 -18.04
N ALA A 465 -2.17 -8.79 -17.28
CA ALA A 465 -1.67 -8.84 -15.91
C ALA A 465 -0.19 -8.46 -15.89
N SER A 466 0.65 -9.04 -16.76
CA SER A 466 2.10 -8.77 -16.83
C SER A 466 2.49 -7.38 -17.35
N SER A 467 1.74 -6.80 -18.30
CA SER A 467 1.91 -5.42 -18.80
C SER A 467 1.43 -4.38 -17.77
N ASN A 468 0.36 -4.72 -17.05
CA ASN A 468 -0.20 -3.93 -15.97
C ASN A 468 0.69 -3.94 -14.72
N GLN A 469 1.51 -4.99 -14.55
CA GLN A 469 2.49 -5.13 -13.48
C GLN A 469 3.70 -4.22 -13.65
N LEU A 470 4.13 -3.94 -14.88
CA LEU A 470 5.01 -2.82 -15.17
C LEU A 470 4.39 -1.52 -14.67
N PHE A 471 3.13 -1.29 -15.03
CA PHE A 471 2.38 -0.06 -14.75
C PHE A 471 2.15 0.18 -13.25
N LEU A 472 1.75 -0.85 -12.50
CA LEU A 472 1.53 -0.78 -11.05
C LEU A 472 2.82 -0.52 -10.28
N TRP A 473 3.95 -1.09 -10.70
CA TRP A 473 5.24 -0.93 -10.04
C TRP A 473 6.02 0.30 -10.46
N LEU A 474 5.74 0.86 -11.64
CA LEU A 474 6.28 2.16 -12.02
C LEU A 474 5.56 3.30 -11.30
N VAL A 475 4.41 3.02 -10.70
CA VAL A 475 3.56 3.98 -10.00
C VAL A 475 3.83 4.00 -8.48
N PHE A 476 4.42 2.93 -7.93
CA PHE A 476 5.06 2.92 -6.60
C PHE A 476 6.52 3.33 -6.72
#